data_AF-A0A838B207-F1
#
_entry.id   AF-A0A838B207-F1
#
_cell.length_a   1.000
_cell.length_b   1.000
_cell.length_c   1.000
_cell.angle_alpha   90.00
_cell.angle_beta   90.00
_cell.angle_gamma   90.00
#
_symmetry.space_group_name_H-M   'P 1'
#
loop_
_entity.id
_entity.type
_entity.pdbx_description
1 polymer ?
#
loop_
_entity_poly.entity_id
_entity_poly.type
_entity_poly.pdbx_seq_one_letter_code
_entity_poly.pdbx_strand_id
1 'polypeptide(L)' 'MDHIVTLGSRQEAALQAVADKFVAVHKGDVMKALKEMIVLNGRLQDQLDALTTPRRATR' A
#
# COMPACT_ATOMS: atom_id res chain seq x y z
N MET A 1 14.11 0.03 3.05
CA MET A 1 13.08 -0.70 3.85
C MET A 1 13.04 -0.15 5.27
N ASP A 2 13.25 1.15 5.43
CA ASP A 2 13.72 1.74 6.70
C ASP A 2 12.58 2.17 7.64
N HIS A 3 11.34 1.78 7.32
CA HIS A 3 10.14 2.20 8.04
C HIS A 3 9.12 1.06 8.17
N ILE A 4 9.54 -0.12 8.64
CA ILE A 4 8.56 -1.10 9.12
C ILE A 4 7.96 -0.53 10.40
N VAL A 5 6.73 -0.02 10.29
CA VAL A 5 6.01 0.59 11.41
C VAL A 5 5.45 -0.52 12.29
N THR A 6 5.87 -0.55 13.56
CA THR A 6 5.23 -1.40 14.56
C THR A 6 3.89 -0.79 14.95
N LEU A 7 2.82 -1.55 14.75
CA LEU A 7 1.47 -1.14 15.13
C LEU A 7 1.17 -1.64 16.54
N GLY A 8 0.49 -0.81 17.35
CA GLY A 8 -0.10 -1.28 18.60
C GLY A 8 -1.42 -2.03 18.34
N SER A 9 -1.91 -2.82 19.29
CA SER A 9 -3.06 -3.72 19.09
C SER A 9 -4.33 -3.04 18.57
N ARG A 10 -4.60 -1.78 18.95
CA ARG A 10 -5.74 -1.01 18.42
C ARG A 10 -5.56 -0.66 16.94
N GLN A 11 -4.33 -0.35 16.53
CA GLN A 11 -3.99 0.00 15.15
C GLN A 11 -4.00 -1.25 14.28
N GLU A 12 -3.53 -2.39 14.80
CA GLU A 12 -3.64 -3.69 14.14
C GLU A 12 -5.10 -4.07 13.91
N ALA A 13 -5.97 -3.94 14.92
CA ALA A 13 -7.39 -4.24 14.77
C ALA A 13 -8.08 -3.33 13.72
N ALA A 14 -7.71 -2.05 13.67
CA ALA A 14 -8.20 -1.13 12.65
C ALA A 14 -7.72 -1.51 11.25
N LEU A 15 -6.43 -1.88 11.11
CA LEU A 15 -5.88 -2.36 9.84
C LEU A 15 -6.55 -3.66 9.39
N GLN A 16 -6.78 -4.59 10.31
CA GLN A 16 -7.48 -5.85 10.04
C GLN A 16 -8.90 -5.59 9.52
N ALA A 17 -9.66 -4.69 10.15
CA ALA A 17 -11.01 -4.35 9.70
C ALA A 17 -11.03 -3.72 8.30
N VAL A 18 -9.97 -3.01 7.89
CA VAL A 18 -9.83 -2.49 6.53
C VAL A 18 -9.45 -3.61 5.56
N ALA A 19 -8.52 -4.49 5.96
CA ALA A 19 -8.11 -5.64 5.16
C ALA A 19 -9.30 -6.58 4.87
N ASP A 20 -10.14 -6.86 5.86
CA ASP A 20 -11.32 -7.72 5.72
C ASP A 20 -12.32 -7.14 4.70
N LYS A 21 -12.55 -5.81 4.76
CA LYS A 21 -13.40 -5.11 3.78
C LYS A 21 -12.81 -5.17 2.38
N PHE A 22 -11.50 -5.00 2.25
CA PHE A 22 -10.82 -5.07 0.96
C PHE A 22 -10.94 -6.48 0.36
N VAL A 23 -10.67 -7.52 1.14
CA VAL A 23 -10.84 -8.92 0.73
C VAL A 23 -12.30 -9.22 0.33
N ALA A 24 -13.28 -8.63 1.01
CA ALA A 24 -14.69 -8.77 0.65
C ALA A 24 -15.01 -8.24 -0.76
N VAL A 25 -14.36 -7.15 -1.21
CA VAL A 25 -14.46 -6.65 -2.60
C VAL A 25 -13.96 -7.69 -3.61
N HIS A 26 -12.96 -8.49 -3.22
CA HIS A 26 -12.44 -9.60 -4.01
C HIS A 26 -13.18 -10.93 -3.78
N LYS A 27 -14.42 -10.89 -3.27
CA LYS A 27 -15.26 -12.07 -3.01
C LYS A 27 -14.62 -13.09 -2.06
N GLY A 28 -13.76 -12.63 -1.15
CA GLY A 28 -13.05 -13.52 -0.23
C GLY A 28 -11.74 -14.11 -0.79
N ASP A 29 -11.37 -13.82 -2.04
CA ASP A 29 -10.10 -14.28 -2.61
C ASP A 29 -8.94 -13.42 -2.10
N VAL A 30 -8.37 -13.86 -0.97
CA VAL A 30 -7.25 -13.20 -0.29
C VAL A 30 -6.01 -13.10 -1.20
N MET A 31 -5.73 -14.15 -1.99
CA MET A 31 -4.55 -14.16 -2.85
C MET A 31 -4.68 -13.18 -4.01
N LYS A 32 -5.88 -13.06 -4.58
CA LYS A 32 -6.17 -12.03 -5.58
C LYS A 32 -6.07 -10.63 -4.99
N ALA A 33 -6.70 -10.40 -3.85
CA ALA A 33 -6.64 -9.11 -3.14
C ALA A 33 -5.19 -8.70 -2.86
N LEU A 34 -4.37 -9.61 -2.32
CA LEU A 34 -2.97 -9.35 -2.03
C LEU A 34 -2.17 -8.98 -3.29
N LYS A 35 -2.34 -9.71 -4.39
CA LYS A 35 -1.65 -9.42 -5.66
C LYS A 35 -2.02 -8.03 -6.18
N GLU A 36 -3.30 -7.69 -6.17
CA GLU A 36 -3.76 -6.38 -6.61
C GLU A 36 -3.22 -5.25 -5.72
N MET A 37 -3.21 -5.44 -4.38
CA MET A 37 -2.61 -4.47 -3.45
C MET A 37 -1.13 -4.24 -3.71
N ILE A 38 -0.36 -5.30 -3.99
CA ILE A 38 1.08 -5.19 -4.31
C ILE A 38 1.28 -4.38 -5.59
N VAL A 39 0.52 -4.66 -6.64
CA VAL A 39 0.60 -3.93 -7.92
C VAL A 39 0.20 -2.46 -7.74
N LEU A 40 -0.87 -2.19 -6.99
CA LEU A 40 -1.31 -0.82 -6.68
C LEU A 40 -0.24 -0.06 -5.90
N ASN A 41 0.34 -0.67 -4.87
CA ASN A 41 1.39 -0.04 -4.07
C ASN A 41 2.65 0.25 -4.91
N GLY A 42 3.05 -0.66 -5.80
CA GLY A 42 4.16 -0.43 -6.72
C GLY A 42 3.91 0.77 -7.63
N ARG A 43 2.73 0.83 -8.27
CA ARG A 43 2.36 1.97 -9.12
C ARG A 43 2.30 3.29 -8.35
N LEU A 44 1.78 3.27 -7.13
CA LEU A 44 1.73 4.47 -6.27
C LEU A 44 3.14 4.92 -5.88
N GLN A 45 4.06 4.00 -5.61
CA GLN A 45 5.47 4.30 -5.38
C GLN A 45 6.10 4.92 -6.62
N ASP A 46 5.91 4.34 -7.81
CA ASP A 46 6.41 4.91 -9.07
C ASP A 46 5.88 6.34 -9.30
N GLN A 47 4.61 6.59 -8.96
CA GLN A 47 3.99 7.91 -9.06
C GLN A 47 4.57 8.90 -8.03
N LEU A 48 4.77 8.45 -6.79
CA LEU A 48 5.40 9.26 -5.75
C LEU A 48 6.85 9.59 -6.11
N ASP A 49 7.60 8.63 -6.65
CA ASP A 49 8.98 8.82 -7.11
C ASP A 49 9.02 9.81 -8.27
N ALA A 50 8.11 9.69 -9.25
CA ALA A 50 8.00 10.65 -10.36
C ALA A 50 7.70 12.08 -9.90
N LEU A 51 6.92 12.25 -8.83
CA LEU A 51 6.58 13.56 -8.25
C LEU A 51 7.67 14.11 -7.32
N THR A 52 8.44 13.25 -6.66
CA THR A 52 9.49 13.63 -5.70
C THR A 52 10.87 13.73 -6.34
N THR A 53 11.06 13.19 -7.54
CA THR A 53 12.27 13.44 -8.34
C THR A 53 12.36 14.96 -8.56
N PRO A 54 13.39 15.65 -8.04
CA PRO A 54 13.54 17.06 -8.29
C PRO A 54 13.64 17.25 -9.80
N ARG A 55 12.92 18.23 -10.35
CA ARG A 55 13.21 18.77 -11.68
C ARG A 55 14.64 19.32 -11.65
N ARG A 56 15.65 18.47 -11.78
CA ARG A 56 17.00 18.82 -12.21
C ARG A 56 16.92 19.18 -13.69
N ALA A 57 16.16 20.23 -13.98
CA ALA A 57 16.27 20.96 -15.22
C ALA A 57 17.41 21.96 -15.02
N THR A 58 18.53 21.64 -15.67
CA THR A 58 19.46 22.59 -16.30
C THR A 58 19.97 23.74 -15.45
N ARG A 59 21.19 23.60 -14.95
CA ARG A 59 22.14 24.71 -14.87
C ARG A 59 23.48 24.25 -15.41
#